data_AF-K9WFJ6-F1
#
_entry.id   AF-K9WFJ6-F1
#
_cell.length_a   1.000
_cell.length_b   1.000
_cell.length_c   1.000
_cell.angle_alpha   90.00
_cell.angle_beta   90.00
_cell.angle_gamma   90.00
#
_symmetry.space_group_name_H-M   'P 1'
#
loop_
_entity.id
_entity.type
_entity.pdbx_description
1 polymer ?
#
loop_
_entity_poly.entity_id
_entity_poly.type
_entity_poly.pdbx_seq_one_letter_code
_entity_poly.pdbx_strand_id
1 'polypeptide(L)'
;MNKADSPCGIQTYNQGDITLDLELSIYQQLQKQSVNLAEFIQKLSCFITALEHNPERYNINPYTEKFNRGIHILGKYDSELGVFPHSHLALKCSEGRWGAENPKKQFSRSIQLAWEFETRLNNQEKALLQICPVYLHFQTRVKNALFKKILFMPKIEGTTLGKTKAGFSPEFCQTFKIPNFQEILHKFRFSLHRFIDPDKKRQLLKIQSAYLFQRLSARGIIIPSLNQKNILATLNTNNKQVQYVIIDPIADYYLPISPAYNLLTGYLCKFK
;
A
#
# COMPACT_ATOMS: atom_id res chain seq x y z
N MET A 1 -23.73 10.73 -22.57
CA MET A 1 -22.27 10.56 -22.33
C MET A 1 -22.00 9.09 -22.10
N ASN A 2 -21.13 8.49 -22.91
CA ASN A 2 -20.89 7.04 -22.96
C ASN A 2 -20.34 6.53 -21.63
N LYS A 3 -21.18 5.83 -20.85
CA LYS A 3 -20.75 4.98 -19.74
C LYS A 3 -20.08 3.75 -20.35
N ALA A 4 -18.76 3.72 -20.33
CA ALA A 4 -18.05 2.46 -20.37
C ALA A 4 -18.09 1.92 -18.94
N ASP A 5 -19.01 1.00 -18.66
CA ASP A 5 -18.99 0.23 -17.42
C ASP A 5 -17.67 -0.56 -17.39
N SER A 6 -16.71 -0.04 -16.62
CA SER A 6 -15.40 -0.66 -16.47
C SER A 6 -15.53 -1.84 -15.52
N PRO A 7 -15.19 -3.07 -15.92
CA PRO A 7 -15.38 -4.29 -15.13
C PRO A 7 -14.51 -4.38 -13.86
N CYS A 8 -13.88 -3.29 -13.41
CA CYS A 8 -12.84 -3.30 -12.38
C CYS A 8 -13.06 -2.28 -11.23
N GLY A 9 -14.27 -1.76 -11.03
CA GLY A 9 -14.55 -0.83 -9.92
C GLY A 9 -13.78 0.50 -9.99
N ILE A 10 -13.35 0.89 -11.19
CA ILE A 10 -12.60 2.13 -11.46
C ILE A 10 -13.38 2.98 -12.46
N GLN A 11 -13.58 4.25 -12.11
CA GLN A 11 -14.14 5.26 -12.99
C GLN A 11 -13.05 6.21 -13.47
N THR A 12 -12.83 6.30 -14.79
CA THR A 12 -11.82 7.19 -15.37
C THR A 12 -12.46 8.46 -15.96
N TYR A 13 -11.81 9.59 -15.75
CA TYR A 13 -12.14 10.91 -16.30
C TYR A 13 -10.94 11.55 -16.97
N ASN A 14 -11.18 12.25 -18.08
CA ASN A 14 -10.17 13.03 -18.77
C ASN A 14 -10.71 14.44 -18.99
N GLN A 15 -9.91 15.46 -18.67
CA GLN A 15 -10.21 16.86 -18.93
C GLN A 15 -8.92 17.59 -19.32
N GLY A 16 -8.80 17.93 -20.61
CA GLY A 16 -7.58 18.52 -21.16
C GLY A 16 -6.36 17.63 -20.88
N ASP A 17 -5.37 18.17 -20.19
CA ASP A 17 -4.14 17.47 -19.82
C ASP A 17 -4.23 16.61 -18.56
N ILE A 18 -5.40 16.56 -17.91
CA ILE A 18 -5.63 15.85 -16.66
C ILE A 18 -6.37 14.53 -16.93
N THR A 19 -5.90 13.46 -16.29
CA THR A 19 -6.60 12.17 -16.16
C THR A 19 -6.81 11.88 -14.68
N LEU A 20 -8.03 11.54 -14.30
CA LEU A 20 -8.39 11.02 -12.97
C LEU A 20 -8.88 9.59 -13.09
N ASP A 21 -8.35 8.69 -12.28
CA ASP A 21 -8.94 7.38 -12.04
C ASP A 21 -9.47 7.35 -10.59
N LEU A 22 -10.76 7.08 -10.41
CA LEU A 22 -11.44 7.06 -9.12
C LEU A 22 -11.85 5.64 -8.76
N GLU A 23 -11.72 5.29 -7.49
CA GLU A 23 -12.40 4.12 -6.95
C GLU A 23 -13.93 4.36 -6.95
N LEU A 24 -14.71 3.30 -7.20
CA LEU A 24 -16.14 3.41 -7.45
C LEU A 24 -16.92 4.05 -6.29
N SER A 25 -16.60 3.73 -5.03
CA SER A 25 -17.29 4.33 -3.88
C SER A 25 -17.03 5.84 -3.77
N ILE A 26 -15.82 6.29 -4.11
CA ILE A 26 -15.47 7.71 -4.17
C ILE A 26 -16.25 8.41 -5.29
N TYR A 27 -16.33 7.76 -6.44
CA TYR A 27 -17.13 8.28 -7.55
C TYR A 27 -18.61 8.43 -7.17
N GLN A 28 -19.19 7.41 -6.54
CA GLN A 28 -20.57 7.45 -6.05
C GLN A 28 -20.77 8.54 -4.99
N GLN A 29 -19.77 8.78 -4.13
CA GLN A 29 -19.82 9.84 -3.14
C GLN A 29 -19.82 11.24 -3.79
N LEU A 30 -18.98 11.47 -4.80
CA LEU A 30 -18.99 12.71 -5.59
C LEU A 30 -20.36 12.97 -6.24
N GLN A 31 -20.98 11.92 -6.79
CA GLN A 31 -22.32 12.01 -7.37
C GLN A 31 -23.38 12.37 -6.32
N LYS A 32 -23.36 11.71 -5.16
CA LYS A 32 -24.32 11.95 -4.06
C LYS A 32 -24.21 13.36 -3.50
N GLN A 33 -23.00 13.90 -3.38
CA GLN A 33 -22.77 15.26 -2.89
C GLN A 33 -23.14 16.34 -3.95
N SER A 34 -23.63 15.94 -5.13
CA SER A 34 -23.91 16.83 -6.26
C SER A 34 -22.72 17.74 -6.63
N VAL A 35 -21.50 17.26 -6.37
CA VAL A 35 -20.28 18.02 -6.67
C VAL A 35 -20.09 18.01 -8.17
N ASN A 36 -20.00 19.19 -8.77
CA ASN A 36 -19.65 19.31 -10.18
C ASN A 36 -18.22 18.79 -10.38
N LEU A 37 -18.04 17.80 -11.26
CA LEU A 37 -16.75 17.17 -11.49
C LEU A 37 -15.69 18.17 -11.98
N ALA A 38 -16.07 19.18 -12.77
CA ALA A 38 -15.15 20.23 -13.21
C ALA A 38 -14.68 21.10 -12.02
N GLU A 39 -15.58 21.41 -11.09
CA GLU A 39 -15.26 22.13 -9.86
C GLU A 39 -14.35 21.31 -8.95
N PHE A 40 -14.62 20.00 -8.82
CA PHE A 40 -13.74 19.08 -8.10
C PHE A 40 -12.34 19.04 -8.71
N ILE A 41 -12.22 18.94 -10.05
CA ILE A 41 -10.92 18.96 -10.75
C ILE A 41 -10.19 20.28 -10.51
N GLN A 42 -10.89 21.40 -10.45
CA GLN A 42 -10.29 22.70 -10.13
C GLN A 42 -9.77 22.74 -8.69
N LYS A 43 -10.58 22.31 -7.71
CA LYS A 43 -10.17 22.19 -6.29
C LYS A 43 -8.97 21.25 -6.13
N LEU A 44 -9.00 20.10 -6.81
CA LEU A 44 -7.91 19.13 -6.83
C LEU A 44 -6.63 19.72 -7.42
N SER A 45 -6.75 20.50 -8.50
CA SER A 45 -5.60 21.17 -9.12
C SER A 45 -4.99 22.20 -8.16
N CYS A 46 -5.80 23.03 -7.51
CA CYS A 46 -5.34 23.96 -6.46
C CYS A 46 -4.67 23.24 -5.29
N PHE A 47 -5.27 22.14 -4.82
CA PHE A 47 -4.73 21.31 -3.75
C PHE A 47 -3.34 20.77 -4.10
N ILE A 48 -3.15 20.28 -5.33
CA ILE A 48 -1.89 19.75 -5.84
C ILE A 48 -0.85 20.87 -5.98
N THR A 49 -1.22 22.00 -6.57
CA THR A 49 -0.31 23.15 -6.70
C THR A 49 0.18 23.62 -5.33
N ALA A 50 -0.67 23.68 -4.31
CA ALA A 50 -0.26 24.05 -2.95
C ALA A 50 0.75 23.06 -2.35
N LEU A 51 0.63 21.76 -2.65
CA LEU A 51 1.61 20.74 -2.24
C LEU A 51 2.95 20.91 -2.96
N GLU A 52 2.92 21.17 -4.27
CA GLU A 52 4.13 21.37 -5.09
C GLU A 52 4.97 22.57 -4.65
N HIS A 53 4.33 23.64 -4.16
CA HIS A 53 5.05 24.82 -3.68
C HIS A 53 5.74 24.60 -2.33
N ASN A 54 5.28 23.65 -1.51
CA ASN A 54 5.80 23.43 -0.16
C ASN A 54 5.92 21.94 0.20
N PRO A 55 6.59 21.11 -0.62
CA PRO A 55 6.59 19.65 -0.44
C PRO A 55 7.19 19.23 0.90
N GLU A 56 8.24 19.92 1.35
CA GLU A 56 8.91 19.61 2.62
C GLU A 56 8.02 19.80 3.84
N ARG A 57 7.08 20.75 3.80
CA ARG A 57 6.12 20.99 4.89
C ARG A 57 5.18 19.80 5.09
N TYR A 58 4.90 19.07 4.02
CA TYR A 58 3.99 17.94 4.02
C TYR A 58 4.71 16.60 4.02
N ASN A 59 6.05 16.58 4.06
CA ASN A 59 6.83 15.37 3.92
C ASN A 59 6.63 14.44 5.12
N ILE A 60 6.06 13.26 4.86
CA ILE A 60 5.87 12.20 5.85
C ILE A 60 6.69 10.94 5.49
N ASN A 61 7.65 11.08 4.57
CA ASN A 61 8.43 9.95 4.09
C ASN A 61 9.24 9.36 5.26
N PRO A 62 9.02 8.08 5.63
CA PRO A 62 9.75 7.46 6.73
C PRO A 62 11.19 7.11 6.35
N TYR A 63 11.60 7.35 5.10
CA TYR A 63 12.91 7.04 4.56
C TYR A 63 13.67 8.31 4.19
N THR A 64 14.85 8.48 4.76
CA THR A 64 15.74 9.63 4.54
C THR A 64 16.40 9.64 3.15
N GLU A 65 16.52 8.48 2.47
CA GLU A 65 17.34 8.33 1.26
C GLU A 65 16.57 8.50 -0.08
N LYS A 66 15.25 8.76 -0.07
CA LYS A 66 14.39 8.41 -1.22
C LYS A 66 14.01 9.54 -2.20
N PHE A 67 14.54 10.76 -2.04
CA PHE A 67 14.29 11.85 -3.00
C PHE A 67 14.87 11.58 -4.40
N ASN A 68 15.89 10.74 -4.53
CA ASN A 68 16.63 10.54 -5.78
C ASN A 68 15.81 9.93 -6.94
N ARG A 69 14.64 9.34 -6.66
CA ARG A 69 13.77 8.74 -7.68
C ARG A 69 12.61 9.64 -8.10
N GLY A 70 12.52 10.87 -7.58
CA GLY A 70 11.41 11.79 -7.88
C GLY A 70 10.07 11.26 -7.38
N ILE A 71 10.06 10.58 -6.23
CA ILE A 71 8.84 10.14 -5.53
C ILE A 71 8.82 10.81 -4.15
N HIS A 72 7.73 11.49 -3.86
CA HIS A 72 7.47 12.18 -2.60
C HIS A 72 6.28 11.52 -1.90
N ILE A 73 6.41 11.29 -0.59
CA ILE A 73 5.30 10.77 0.23
C ILE A 73 4.86 11.89 1.16
N LEU A 74 3.71 12.50 0.85
CA LEU A 74 3.21 13.70 1.50
C LEU A 74 1.95 13.40 2.33
N GLY A 75 1.80 14.05 3.46
CA GLY A 75 0.61 13.99 4.31
C GLY A 75 -0.19 15.27 4.22
N LYS A 76 -1.49 15.18 3.94
CA LYS A 76 -2.37 16.35 3.92
C LYS A 76 -3.79 15.99 4.34
N TYR A 77 -4.50 16.94 4.94
CA TYR A 77 -5.90 16.76 5.31
C TYR A 77 -6.82 16.95 4.10
N ASP A 78 -7.91 16.18 4.07
CA ASP A 78 -8.94 16.25 3.04
C ASP A 78 -9.90 17.44 3.18
N SER A 79 -9.66 18.36 4.13
CA SER A 79 -10.56 19.49 4.40
C SER A 79 -10.85 20.37 3.18
N GLU A 80 -9.95 20.41 2.21
CA GLU A 80 -10.08 21.19 0.96
C GLU A 80 -10.92 20.48 -0.11
N LEU A 81 -10.90 19.13 -0.16
CA LEU A 81 -11.64 18.37 -1.18
C LEU A 81 -12.96 17.85 -0.60
N GLY A 82 -12.97 17.32 0.62
CA GLY A 82 -14.16 16.95 1.40
C GLY A 82 -14.91 15.72 0.88
N VAL A 83 -14.20 14.82 0.19
CA VAL A 83 -14.79 13.73 -0.59
C VAL A 83 -14.30 12.37 -0.12
N PHE A 84 -13.16 12.27 0.55
CA PHE A 84 -12.62 10.97 0.95
C PHE A 84 -13.19 10.50 2.29
N PRO A 85 -13.39 9.18 2.49
CA PRO A 85 -13.88 8.64 3.75
C PRO A 85 -12.96 8.91 4.95
N HIS A 86 -11.66 9.10 4.69
CA HIS A 86 -10.67 9.39 5.71
C HIS A 86 -10.10 10.79 5.48
N SER A 87 -10.20 11.63 6.51
CA SER A 87 -9.76 13.02 6.45
C SER A 87 -8.24 13.19 6.44
N HIS A 88 -7.48 12.21 6.90
CA HIS A 88 -6.01 12.25 6.87
C HIS A 88 -5.53 11.44 5.67
N LEU A 89 -4.90 12.11 4.71
CA LEU A 89 -4.45 11.49 3.47
C LEU A 89 -2.94 11.31 3.48
N ALA A 90 -2.50 10.20 2.90
CA ALA A 90 -1.15 9.97 2.44
C ALA A 90 -1.13 9.98 0.91
N LEU A 91 -0.29 10.84 0.36
CA LEU A 91 -0.18 11.13 -1.06
C LEU A 91 1.17 10.62 -1.55
N LYS A 92 1.14 9.78 -2.58
CA LYS A 92 2.36 9.37 -3.27
C LYS A 92 2.48 10.14 -4.57
N CYS A 93 3.30 11.19 -4.55
CA CYS A 93 3.50 12.11 -5.65
C CYS A 93 4.75 11.71 -6.45
N SER A 94 4.62 11.59 -7.77
CA SER A 94 5.68 11.21 -8.69
C SER A 94 5.96 12.32 -9.69
N GLU A 95 7.24 12.65 -9.84
CA GLU A 95 7.75 13.57 -10.87
C GLU A 95 7.77 12.96 -12.28
N GLY A 96 7.43 11.67 -12.42
CA GLY A 96 7.41 11.00 -13.72
C GLY A 96 8.81 10.66 -14.27
N ARG A 97 9.84 10.59 -13.42
CA ARG A 97 11.20 10.19 -13.83
C ARG A 97 11.22 8.77 -14.38
N TRP A 98 12.10 8.52 -15.36
CA TRP A 98 12.28 7.18 -15.92
C TRP A 98 12.79 6.21 -14.85
N GLY A 99 12.25 4.99 -14.82
CA GLY A 99 12.55 3.99 -13.80
C GLY A 99 11.92 4.25 -12.42
N ALA A 100 11.24 5.39 -12.22
CA ALA A 100 10.43 5.61 -11.04
C ALA A 100 9.17 4.74 -11.09
N GLU A 101 8.62 4.46 -9.91
CA GLU A 101 7.40 3.67 -9.79
C GLU A 101 6.23 4.36 -10.51
N ASN A 102 5.26 3.57 -10.99
CA ASN A 102 4.08 4.07 -11.69
C ASN A 102 2.85 4.05 -10.78
N PRO A 103 2.44 5.19 -10.20
CA PRO A 103 1.24 5.31 -9.36
C PRO A 103 -0.03 4.72 -9.99
N LYS A 104 -0.19 4.83 -11.32
CA LYS A 104 -1.35 4.26 -12.01
C LYS A 104 -1.42 2.74 -11.90
N LYS A 105 -0.28 2.06 -12.07
CA LYS A 105 -0.21 0.59 -11.93
C LYS A 105 -0.49 0.18 -10.49
N GLN A 106 0.03 0.94 -9.52
CA GLN A 106 -0.23 0.71 -8.10
C GLN A 106 -1.71 0.89 -7.77
N PHE A 107 -2.36 1.93 -8.30
CA PHE A 107 -3.80 2.17 -8.15
C PHE A 107 -4.60 0.96 -8.62
N SER A 108 -4.44 0.55 -9.89
CA SER A 108 -5.19 -0.58 -10.45
C SER A 108 -4.95 -1.88 -9.67
N ARG A 109 -3.70 -2.15 -9.27
CA ARG A 109 -3.36 -3.33 -8.46
C ARG A 109 -4.00 -3.27 -7.08
N SER A 110 -4.01 -2.12 -6.43
CA SER A 110 -4.61 -1.96 -5.10
C SER A 110 -6.12 -2.21 -5.14
N ILE A 111 -6.82 -1.72 -6.17
CA ILE A 111 -8.24 -2.02 -6.38
C ILE A 111 -8.48 -3.52 -6.59
N GLN A 112 -7.67 -4.16 -7.46
CA GLN A 112 -7.75 -5.59 -7.66
C GLN A 112 -7.51 -6.37 -6.36
N LEU A 113 -6.47 -6.02 -5.60
CA LEU A 113 -6.15 -6.67 -4.32
C LEU A 113 -7.27 -6.50 -3.30
N ALA A 114 -7.91 -5.33 -3.24
CA ALA A 114 -9.07 -5.12 -2.37
C ALA A 114 -10.21 -6.09 -2.71
N TRP A 115 -10.53 -6.24 -3.99
CA TRP A 115 -11.53 -7.21 -4.45
C TRP A 115 -11.11 -8.67 -4.15
N GLU A 116 -9.84 -9.01 -4.36
CA GLU A 116 -9.32 -10.35 -4.06
C GLU A 116 -9.37 -10.67 -2.55
N PHE A 117 -9.07 -9.70 -1.69
CA PHE A 117 -9.19 -9.87 -0.24
C PHE A 117 -10.64 -10.07 0.15
N GLU A 118 -11.56 -9.30 -0.43
CA GLU A 118 -12.98 -9.39 -0.15
C GLU A 118 -13.57 -10.73 -0.62
N THR A 119 -13.11 -11.28 -1.74
CA THR A 119 -13.69 -12.51 -2.30
C THR A 119 -13.01 -13.80 -1.86
N ARG A 120 -11.75 -13.76 -1.41
CA ARG A 120 -10.94 -14.97 -1.17
C ARG A 120 -10.45 -15.16 0.27
N LEU A 121 -10.60 -14.15 1.13
CA LEU A 121 -10.38 -14.29 2.56
C LEU A 121 -11.70 -14.52 3.28
N ASN A 122 -11.66 -15.24 4.40
CA ASN A 122 -12.83 -15.37 5.28
C ASN A 122 -12.95 -14.15 6.23
N ASN A 123 -14.06 -14.05 6.96
CA ASN A 123 -14.32 -12.89 7.84
C ASN A 123 -13.26 -12.68 8.92
N GLN A 124 -12.73 -13.75 9.51
CA GLN A 124 -11.68 -13.66 10.54
C GLN A 124 -10.37 -13.15 9.93
N GLU A 125 -10.03 -13.61 8.73
CA GLU A 125 -8.84 -13.16 8.01
C GLU A 125 -8.97 -11.70 7.56
N LYS A 126 -10.12 -11.28 7.04
CA LYS A 126 -10.39 -9.88 6.67
C LYS A 126 -10.32 -8.95 7.88
N ALA A 127 -10.77 -9.40 9.04
CA ALA A 127 -10.69 -8.64 10.27
C ALA A 127 -9.24 -8.40 10.72
N LEU A 128 -8.32 -9.32 10.40
CA LEU A 128 -6.92 -9.29 10.81
C LEU A 128 -5.97 -8.71 9.75
N LEU A 129 -6.26 -8.92 8.47
CA LEU A 129 -5.42 -8.52 7.34
C LEU A 129 -6.23 -7.70 6.33
N GLN A 130 -5.78 -6.47 6.10
CA GLN A 130 -6.41 -5.56 5.16
C GLN A 130 -5.39 -5.08 4.12
N ILE A 131 -5.89 -4.59 2.99
CA ILE A 131 -5.11 -3.80 2.04
C ILE A 131 -5.44 -2.32 2.27
N CYS A 132 -4.44 -1.46 2.25
CA CYS A 132 -4.63 -0.01 2.31
C CYS A 132 -5.47 0.42 1.10
N PRO A 133 -6.64 1.06 1.30
CA PRO A 133 -7.47 1.47 0.18
C PRO A 133 -6.77 2.61 -0.59
N VAL A 134 -7.01 2.64 -1.90
CA VAL A 134 -6.62 3.75 -2.77
C VAL A 134 -7.89 4.42 -3.25
N TYR A 135 -7.96 5.74 -3.15
CA TYR A 135 -9.18 6.49 -3.48
C TYR A 135 -9.14 7.06 -4.88
N LEU A 136 -8.00 7.63 -5.25
CA LEU A 136 -7.86 8.41 -6.46
C LEU A 136 -6.43 8.29 -7.00
N HIS A 137 -6.32 8.18 -8.32
CA HIS A 137 -5.09 8.43 -9.05
C HIS A 137 -5.28 9.65 -9.95
N PHE A 138 -4.39 10.63 -9.80
CA PHE A 138 -4.31 11.83 -10.62
C PHE A 138 -3.11 11.71 -11.55
N GLN A 139 -3.26 12.15 -12.80
CA GLN A 139 -2.17 12.33 -13.73
C GLN A 139 -2.35 13.63 -14.51
N THR A 140 -1.25 14.37 -14.72
CA THR A 140 -1.21 15.55 -15.57
C THR A 140 -0.13 15.47 -16.64
N ARG A 141 -0.39 16.05 -17.80
CA ARG A 141 0.58 16.25 -18.89
C ARG A 141 1.12 17.68 -18.96
N VAL A 142 0.68 18.57 -18.05
CA VAL A 142 1.17 19.95 -17.97
C VAL A 142 2.68 19.95 -17.78
N LYS A 143 3.42 20.64 -18.66
CA LYS A 143 4.89 20.59 -18.72
C LYS A 143 5.56 21.02 -17.42
N ASN A 144 5.06 22.08 -16.78
CA ASN A 144 5.70 22.69 -15.61
C ASN A 144 5.25 22.11 -14.26
N ALA A 145 4.27 21.21 -14.24
CA ALA A 145 3.85 20.56 -12.99
C ALA A 145 4.99 19.70 -12.43
N LEU A 146 5.31 19.84 -11.14
CA LEU A 146 6.33 19.02 -10.49
C LEU A 146 5.84 17.58 -10.35
N PHE A 147 4.61 17.38 -9.87
CA PHE A 147 4.00 16.08 -9.67
C PHE A 147 3.17 15.70 -10.89
N LYS A 148 3.72 14.81 -11.72
CA LYS A 148 3.05 14.29 -12.92
C LYS A 148 1.96 13.27 -12.58
N LYS A 149 2.14 12.52 -11.50
CA LYS A 149 1.19 11.48 -11.06
C LYS A 149 1.07 11.47 -9.55
N ILE A 150 -0.13 11.30 -9.02
CA ILE A 150 -0.38 11.29 -7.57
C ILE A 150 -1.36 10.17 -7.24
N LEU A 151 -1.03 9.38 -6.22
CA LEU A 151 -1.94 8.39 -5.62
C LEU A 151 -2.43 8.89 -4.27
N PHE A 152 -3.74 8.86 -4.05
CA PHE A 152 -4.41 9.29 -2.83
C PHE A 152 -4.84 8.06 -2.02
N MET A 153 -4.40 8.00 -0.77
CA MET A 153 -4.64 6.91 0.18
C MET A 153 -4.94 7.48 1.56
N PRO A 154 -5.57 6.74 2.48
CA PRO A 154 -5.60 7.16 3.87
C PRO A 154 -4.19 7.12 4.47
N LYS A 155 -3.91 8.07 5.36
CA LYS A 155 -2.76 7.97 6.25
C LYS A 155 -3.10 6.99 7.37
N ILE A 156 -2.48 5.81 7.33
CA ILE A 156 -2.68 4.79 8.35
C ILE A 156 -1.61 4.96 9.42
N GLU A 157 -2.04 5.23 10.65
CA GLU A 157 -1.17 5.26 11.81
C GLU A 157 -0.82 3.82 12.24
N GLY A 158 0.45 3.56 12.51
CA GLY A 158 0.92 2.23 12.91
C GLY A 158 2.43 2.07 12.84
N THR A 159 2.89 0.87 13.20
CA THR A 159 4.31 0.50 13.15
C THR A 159 4.53 -0.53 12.06
N THR A 160 5.54 -0.35 11.21
CA THR A 160 5.89 -1.38 10.20
C THR A 160 6.25 -2.68 10.89
N LEU A 161 5.84 -3.82 10.31
CA LEU A 161 6.07 -5.14 10.87
C LEU A 161 7.56 -5.35 11.19
N GLY A 162 8.44 -4.88 10.31
CA GLY A 162 9.90 -4.90 10.49
C GLY A 162 10.44 -4.18 11.73
N LYS A 163 9.67 -3.29 12.36
CA LYS A 163 10.01 -2.57 13.58
C LYS A 163 9.32 -3.14 14.84
N THR A 164 8.31 -3.99 14.69
CA THR A 164 7.61 -4.63 15.83
C THR A 164 8.53 -5.54 16.63
N LYS A 165 8.23 -5.83 17.92
CA LYS A 165 9.07 -6.72 18.76
C LYS A 165 8.94 -8.20 18.39
N ALA A 166 7.73 -8.69 18.17
CA ALA A 166 7.44 -10.12 17.99
C ALA A 166 6.86 -10.48 16.61
N GLY A 167 6.72 -9.51 15.70
CA GLY A 167 6.12 -9.75 14.39
C GLY A 167 4.60 -9.84 14.44
N PHE A 168 4.06 -10.84 13.75
CA PHE A 168 2.62 -11.11 13.76
C PHE A 168 2.16 -11.61 15.15
N SER A 169 0.95 -11.23 15.54
CA SER A 169 0.33 -11.69 16.78
C SER A 169 0.11 -13.21 16.73
N PRO A 170 0.00 -13.89 17.88
CA PRO A 170 -0.30 -15.31 17.93
C PRO A 170 -1.61 -15.65 17.18
N GLU A 171 -2.64 -14.82 17.35
CA GLU A 171 -3.92 -14.98 16.66
C GLU A 171 -3.77 -14.87 15.13
N PHE A 172 -2.99 -13.90 14.65
CA PHE A 172 -2.71 -13.78 13.22
C PHE A 172 -1.97 -15.01 12.68
N CYS A 173 -0.95 -15.46 13.42
CA CYS A 173 -0.19 -16.66 13.07
C CYS A 173 -1.10 -17.89 12.98
N GLN A 174 -1.98 -18.09 13.96
CA GLN A 174 -2.94 -19.19 13.97
C GLN A 174 -3.93 -19.10 12.79
N THR A 175 -4.52 -17.93 12.57
CA THR A 175 -5.54 -17.71 11.54
C THR A 175 -4.98 -17.99 10.14
N PHE A 176 -3.80 -17.43 9.82
CA PHE A 176 -3.16 -17.62 8.52
C PHE A 176 -2.31 -18.90 8.45
N LYS A 177 -2.26 -19.71 9.52
CA LYS A 177 -1.45 -20.93 9.63
C LYS A 177 0.03 -20.66 9.29
N ILE A 178 0.56 -19.60 9.86
CA ILE A 178 1.95 -19.14 9.73
C ILE A 178 2.68 -19.46 11.04
N PRO A 179 3.91 -19.95 11.01
CA PRO A 179 4.64 -20.18 12.24
C PRO A 179 4.93 -18.87 12.97
N ASN A 180 4.76 -18.89 14.28
CA ASN A 180 5.08 -17.74 15.12
C ASN A 180 6.61 -17.53 15.20
N PHE A 181 7.01 -16.40 15.79
CA PHE A 181 8.42 -16.02 15.87
C PHE A 181 9.29 -17.07 16.58
N GLN A 182 8.79 -17.68 17.66
CA GLN A 182 9.49 -18.72 18.42
C GLN A 182 9.60 -20.02 17.63
N GLU A 183 8.57 -20.41 16.89
CA GLU A 183 8.59 -21.61 16.05
C GLU A 183 9.62 -21.49 14.92
N ILE A 184 9.74 -20.31 14.30
CA ILE A 184 10.74 -20.08 13.24
C ILE A 184 12.15 -20.17 13.81
N LEU A 185 12.38 -19.64 15.02
CA LEU A 185 13.68 -19.72 15.70
C LEU A 185 14.20 -21.15 15.87
N HIS A 186 13.30 -22.13 16.05
CA HIS A 186 13.67 -23.53 16.27
C HIS A 186 13.71 -24.36 14.98
N LYS A 187 13.24 -23.84 13.84
CA LYS A 187 13.27 -24.55 12.56
C LYS A 187 14.68 -24.59 11.97
N PHE A 188 15.30 -25.78 11.96
CA PHE A 188 16.66 -26.00 11.47
C PHE A 188 16.92 -25.45 10.06
N ARG A 189 15.94 -25.55 9.16
CA ARG A 189 16.04 -25.06 7.77
C ARG A 189 16.35 -23.56 7.63
N PHE A 190 16.17 -22.78 8.69
CA PHE A 190 16.52 -21.36 8.75
C PHE A 190 17.83 -21.10 9.53
N SER A 191 18.65 -22.13 9.76
CA SER A 191 19.97 -22.01 10.42
C SER A 191 20.86 -20.97 9.74
N LEU A 192 20.94 -20.97 8.41
CA LEU A 192 21.73 -20.01 7.65
C LEU A 192 21.19 -18.57 7.82
N HIS A 193 19.87 -18.38 7.77
CA HIS A 193 19.24 -17.07 8.03
C HIS A 193 19.55 -16.55 9.44
N ARG A 194 19.61 -17.45 10.43
CA ARG A 194 19.98 -17.14 11.82
C ARG A 194 21.48 -16.84 11.98
N PHE A 195 22.33 -17.40 11.12
CA PHE A 195 23.77 -17.16 11.12
C PHE A 195 24.14 -15.80 10.51
N ILE A 196 23.44 -15.38 9.45
CA ILE A 196 23.77 -14.16 8.68
C ILE A 196 23.33 -12.86 9.38
N ASP A 197 22.32 -12.89 10.25
CA ASP A 197 21.80 -11.70 10.96
C ASP A 197 22.00 -11.86 12.48
N PRO A 198 22.99 -11.19 13.09
CA PRO A 198 23.30 -11.34 14.52
C PRO A 198 22.16 -10.86 15.43
N ASP A 199 21.37 -9.89 14.96
CA ASP A 199 20.17 -9.41 15.68
C ASP A 199 18.97 -10.34 15.49
N LYS A 200 19.04 -11.29 14.53
CA LYS A 200 18.10 -12.37 14.14
C LYS A 200 16.71 -11.91 13.70
N LYS A 201 16.21 -10.85 14.30
CA LYS A 201 14.83 -10.38 14.27
C LYS A 201 14.40 -9.95 12.87
N ARG A 202 15.25 -9.23 12.13
CA ARG A 202 14.86 -8.70 10.81
C ARG A 202 14.69 -9.83 9.79
N GLN A 203 15.54 -10.85 9.80
CA GLN A 203 15.36 -12.01 8.92
C GLN A 203 14.17 -12.88 9.31
N LEU A 204 13.91 -13.05 10.61
CA LEU A 204 12.75 -13.84 11.07
C LEU A 204 11.42 -13.20 10.65
N LEU A 205 11.32 -11.86 10.71
CA LEU A 205 10.13 -11.13 10.25
C LEU A 205 9.95 -11.21 8.72
N LYS A 206 11.04 -11.31 7.96
CA LYS A 206 10.98 -11.60 6.52
C LYS A 206 10.46 -13.01 6.27
N ILE A 207 10.91 -14.00 7.04
CA ILE A 207 10.42 -15.37 6.93
C ILE A 207 8.91 -15.42 7.22
N GLN A 208 8.43 -14.75 8.28
CA GLN A 208 6.99 -14.64 8.54
C GLN A 208 6.22 -14.01 7.37
N SER A 209 6.75 -12.93 6.79
CA SER A 209 6.15 -12.29 5.62
C SER A 209 6.14 -13.20 4.38
N ALA A 210 7.17 -14.03 4.21
CA ALA A 210 7.25 -15.02 3.14
C ALA A 210 6.21 -16.14 3.31
N TYR A 211 5.99 -16.63 4.53
CA TYR A 211 4.89 -17.55 4.82
C TYR A 211 3.53 -16.92 4.50
N LEU A 212 3.31 -15.65 4.87
CA LEU A 212 2.07 -14.94 4.52
C LEU A 212 1.90 -14.87 3.00
N PHE A 213 2.93 -14.48 2.26
CA PHE A 213 2.91 -14.45 0.80
C PHE A 213 2.50 -15.81 0.21
N GLN A 214 3.05 -16.91 0.73
CA GLN A 214 2.68 -18.25 0.25
C GLN A 214 1.23 -18.61 0.53
N ARG A 215 0.72 -18.26 1.73
CA ARG A 215 -0.67 -18.51 2.11
C ARG A 215 -1.64 -17.76 1.22
N LEU A 216 -1.32 -16.50 0.91
CA LEU A 216 -2.09 -15.67 -0.02
C LEU A 216 -1.99 -16.18 -1.46
N SER A 217 -0.77 -16.51 -1.93
CA SER A 217 -0.53 -16.99 -3.29
C SER A 217 -1.19 -18.34 -3.57
N ALA A 218 -1.27 -19.24 -2.58
CA ALA A 218 -2.00 -20.50 -2.70
C ALA A 218 -3.52 -20.30 -2.89
N ARG A 219 -4.04 -19.10 -2.60
CA ARG A 219 -5.42 -18.67 -2.85
C ARG A 219 -5.52 -17.73 -4.05
N GLY A 220 -4.46 -17.68 -4.86
CA GLY A 220 -4.35 -16.82 -6.04
C GLY A 220 -4.17 -15.33 -5.75
N ILE A 221 -3.99 -14.91 -4.49
CA ILE A 221 -3.72 -13.51 -4.13
C ILE A 221 -2.21 -13.29 -4.25
N ILE A 222 -1.76 -12.62 -5.31
CA ILE A 222 -0.34 -12.53 -5.64
C ILE A 222 0.17 -11.11 -5.38
N ILE A 223 1.03 -10.96 -4.37
CA ILE A 223 1.67 -9.69 -3.99
C ILE A 223 3.19 -9.88 -4.03
N PRO A 224 3.86 -9.79 -5.20
CA PRO A 224 5.27 -10.19 -5.34
C PRO A 224 6.24 -9.35 -4.48
N SER A 225 5.88 -8.10 -4.18
CA SER A 225 6.68 -7.19 -3.38
C SER A 225 6.31 -7.20 -1.89
N LEU A 226 5.46 -8.13 -1.43
CA LEU A 226 5.08 -8.25 -0.03
C LEU A 226 6.32 -8.51 0.85
N ASN A 227 6.52 -7.63 1.82
CA ASN A 227 7.58 -7.76 2.81
C ASN A 227 7.22 -6.99 4.09
N GLN A 228 7.98 -7.20 5.15
CA GLN A 228 7.73 -6.63 6.48
C GLN A 228 7.78 -5.09 6.57
N LYS A 229 8.32 -4.39 5.57
CA LYS A 229 8.30 -2.92 5.52
C LYS A 229 6.96 -2.38 5.00
N ASN A 230 6.23 -3.19 4.25
CA ASN A 230 5.00 -2.81 3.57
C ASN A 230 3.74 -3.30 4.30
N ILE A 231 3.92 -3.85 5.50
CA ILE A 231 2.86 -4.28 6.39
C ILE A 231 2.93 -3.39 7.63
N LEU A 232 1.85 -2.67 7.92
CA LEU A 232 1.70 -1.92 9.16
C LEU A 232 0.92 -2.75 10.17
N ALA A 233 1.45 -2.87 11.38
CA ALA A 233 0.68 -3.27 12.54
C ALA A 233 0.01 -2.01 13.12
N THR A 234 -1.32 -2.01 13.15
CA THR A 234 -2.14 -0.92 13.69
C THR A 234 -3.11 -1.47 14.73
N LEU A 235 -3.58 -0.62 15.64
CA LEU A 235 -4.58 -0.99 16.63
C LEU A 235 -5.94 -0.54 16.13
N ASN A 236 -6.87 -1.49 16.01
CA ASN A 236 -8.26 -1.16 15.73
C ASN A 236 -8.85 -0.42 16.92
N THR A 237 -9.35 0.79 16.68
CA THR A 237 -9.88 1.68 17.72
C THR A 237 -11.13 1.13 18.40
N ASN A 238 -11.89 0.26 17.71
CA ASN A 238 -13.18 -0.22 18.21
C ASN A 238 -13.02 -1.42 19.16
N ASN A 239 -12.10 -2.35 18.85
CA ASN A 239 -11.94 -3.59 19.61
C ASN A 239 -10.54 -3.78 20.23
N LYS A 240 -9.64 -2.79 20.09
CA LYS A 240 -8.24 -2.81 20.57
C LYS A 240 -7.40 -3.98 20.03
N GLN A 241 -7.87 -4.66 18.99
CA GLN A 241 -7.16 -5.76 18.37
C GLN A 241 -6.10 -5.23 17.41
N VAL A 242 -4.94 -5.92 17.34
CA VAL A 242 -3.92 -5.59 16.36
C VAL A 242 -4.38 -6.08 14.99
N GLN A 243 -4.46 -5.16 14.04
CA GLN A 243 -4.71 -5.42 12.63
C GLN A 243 -3.44 -5.17 11.82
N TYR A 244 -3.34 -5.88 10.70
CA TYR A 244 -2.22 -5.77 9.79
C TYR A 244 -2.72 -5.20 8.47
N VAL A 245 -2.20 -4.04 8.08
CA VAL A 245 -2.56 -3.40 6.81
C VAL A 245 -1.38 -3.47 5.87
N ILE A 246 -1.58 -4.13 4.73
CA ILE A 246 -0.63 -4.09 3.62
C ILE A 246 -0.81 -2.75 2.92
N ILE A 247 0.20 -1.90 2.95
CA ILE A 247 0.27 -0.75 2.06
C ILE A 247 0.80 -1.28 0.75
N ASP A 248 -0.05 -1.31 -0.29
CA ASP A 248 0.25 -1.97 -1.57
C ASP A 248 1.69 -1.69 -1.95
N PRO A 249 2.54 -2.73 -1.94
CA PRO A 249 3.94 -2.51 -1.78
C PRO A 249 4.50 -1.66 -2.93
N ILE A 250 5.03 -0.50 -2.54
CA ILE A 250 6.08 0.22 -3.24
C ILE A 250 7.00 -0.86 -3.80
N ALA A 251 7.19 -0.89 -5.11
CA ALA A 251 8.34 -1.58 -5.65
C ALA A 251 9.57 -0.79 -5.17
N ASP A 252 9.94 -0.98 -3.91
CA ASP A 252 11.30 -0.75 -3.47
C ASP A 252 12.12 -1.73 -4.28
N TYR A 253 12.54 -1.31 -5.48
CA TYR A 253 13.77 -1.79 -6.11
C TYR A 253 14.98 -1.29 -5.30
N TYR A 254 14.87 -1.31 -3.98
CA TYR A 254 16.00 -1.56 -3.10
C TYR A 254 15.92 -3.06 -2.88
N LEU A 255 16.82 -3.81 -3.54
CA LEU A 255 17.03 -5.24 -3.35
C LEU A 255 16.72 -5.60 -1.89
N PRO A 256 15.59 -6.27 -1.58
CA PRO A 256 15.23 -6.60 -0.21
C PRO A 256 16.10 -7.76 0.31
N ILE A 257 17.40 -7.80 0.00
CA ILE A 257 18.08 -9.05 -0.35
C ILE A 257 17.40 -9.62 -1.61
N SER A 258 18.18 -10.07 -2.58
CA SER A 258 17.73 -10.28 -3.97
C SER A 258 16.39 -11.02 -4.13
N PRO A 259 15.66 -10.84 -5.26
CA PRO A 259 14.54 -11.72 -5.61
C PRO A 259 14.85 -13.21 -5.39
N ALA A 260 16.10 -13.62 -5.60
CA ALA A 260 16.57 -14.96 -5.27
C ALA A 260 16.49 -15.29 -3.77
N TYR A 261 16.79 -14.38 -2.85
CA TYR A 261 16.63 -14.62 -1.41
C TYR A 261 15.16 -14.77 -0.98
N ASN A 262 14.24 -13.98 -1.53
CA ASN A 262 12.81 -14.17 -1.27
C ASN A 262 12.28 -15.46 -1.91
N LEU A 263 12.76 -15.81 -3.11
CA LEU A 263 12.46 -17.08 -3.77
C LEU A 263 13.02 -18.28 -2.98
N LEU A 264 14.26 -18.22 -2.52
CA LEU A 264 14.91 -19.24 -1.69
C LEU A 264 14.23 -19.37 -0.32
N THR A 265 13.96 -18.25 0.34
CA THR A 265 13.23 -18.24 1.63
C THR A 265 11.82 -18.78 1.44
N GLY A 266 11.15 -18.41 0.35
CA GLY A 266 9.89 -19.01 -0.06
C GLY A 266 10.03 -20.53 -0.22
N TYR A 267 11.00 -21.01 -1.00
CA TYR A 267 11.23 -22.44 -1.17
C TYR A 267 11.38 -23.18 0.18
N LEU A 268 12.16 -22.62 1.12
CA LEU A 268 12.31 -23.17 2.48
C LEU A 268 10.99 -23.19 3.29
N CYS A 269 10.08 -22.25 3.03
CA CYS A 269 8.75 -22.21 3.65
C CYS A 269 7.79 -23.29 3.11
N LYS A 270 8.07 -23.89 1.94
CA LYS A 270 7.20 -24.95 1.36
C LYS A 270 7.35 -26.30 2.06
N PHE A 271 8.48 -26.56 2.69
CA PHE A 271 8.70 -27.80 3.42
C PHE A 271 7.78 -27.85 4.65
N LYS A 272 7.19 -29.00 4.98
CA LYS A 272 6.41 -29.14 6.22
C LYS A 272 7.37 -29.34 7.39
#